data_AF-L8B0P5-F1
#
_entry.id   AF-L8B0P5-F1
#
_cell.length_a   1.000
_cell.length_b   1.000
_cell.length_c   1.000
_cell.angle_alpha   90.00
_cell.angle_beta   90.00
_cell.angle_gamma   90.00
#
_symmetry.space_group_name_H-M   'P 1'
#
loop_
_entity.id
_entity.type
_entity.pdbx_description
1 polymer ?
#
loop_
_entity_poly.entity_id
_entity_poly.type
_entity_poly.pdbx_seq_one_letter_code
_entity_poly.pdbx_strand_id
1 'polypeptide(L)'
;EKTFQVIAYSENAPEMLTMVSHAVPSVGDHPVLGIGTDVRTIFTSPSAAALQKAMGYGEVSLLNPILVHCKTSGKPFYAIVHRVTGSLIIDFEPVKPYEVPMTAAGALQSYKLAAKA
;
A
#
# COMPACT_ATOMS: atom_id res chain seq x y z
N GLU A 1 -20.33 2.02 -9.89
CA GLU A 1 -18.98 2.57 -10.11
C GLU A 1 -18.07 2.06 -8.98
N LYS A 2 -16.88 1.54 -9.27
CA LYS A 2 -15.96 1.11 -8.19
C LYS A 2 -15.19 2.35 -7.72
N THR A 3 -15.64 2.96 -6.63
CA THR A 3 -14.98 4.13 -6.07
C THR A 3 -13.68 3.66 -5.40
N PHE A 4 -12.54 4.24 -5.78
CA PHE A 4 -11.22 3.88 -5.22
C PHE A 4 -11.02 4.54 -3.83
N GLN A 5 -12.07 4.47 -3.03
CA GLN A 5 -12.25 5.19 -1.78
C GLN A 5 -12.12 4.24 -0.60
N VAL A 6 -11.56 4.74 0.48
CA VAL A 6 -11.44 4.03 1.75
C VAL A 6 -12.84 3.85 2.37
N ILE A 7 -13.22 2.61 2.65
CA ILE A 7 -14.49 2.27 3.32
C ILE A 7 -14.29 1.78 4.76
N ALA A 8 -13.06 1.41 5.11
CA ALA A 8 -12.61 1.02 6.43
C ALA A 8 -11.08 1.13 6.48
N TYR A 9 -10.52 1.39 7.65
CA TYR A 9 -9.08 1.40 7.92
C TYR A 9 -8.85 1.05 9.39
N SER A 10 -7.67 0.52 9.71
CA SER A 10 -7.26 0.26 11.09
C SER A 10 -6.86 1.54 11.81
N GLU A 11 -7.02 1.60 13.13
CA GLU A 11 -6.74 2.79 13.95
C GLU A 11 -5.32 3.35 13.76
N ASN A 12 -4.33 2.47 13.53
CA ASN A 12 -2.94 2.83 13.29
C ASN A 12 -2.64 3.29 11.85
N ALA A 13 -3.56 3.11 10.89
CA ALA A 13 -3.28 3.37 9.47
C ALA A 13 -2.94 4.85 9.16
N PRO A 14 -3.60 5.87 9.75
CA PRO A 14 -3.23 7.26 9.52
C PRO A 14 -1.79 7.55 9.97
N GLU A 15 -1.38 7.07 11.15
CA GLU A 15 -0.02 7.24 11.66
C GLU A 15 1.01 6.53 10.78
N MET A 16 0.69 5.34 10.29
CA MET A 16 1.62 4.55 9.48
C MET A 16 1.78 5.10 8.05
N LEU A 17 0.67 5.48 7.41
CA LEU A 17 0.62 5.79 5.98
C LEU A 17 0.74 7.29 5.67
N THR A 18 0.51 8.15 6.66
CA THR A 18 0.59 9.60 6.50
C THR A 18 1.66 10.21 7.40
N MET A 19 1.95 11.50 7.22
CA MET A 19 2.90 12.20 8.08
C MET A 19 2.18 12.63 9.36
N VAL A 20 2.70 12.21 10.52
CA VAL A 20 2.48 12.95 11.78
C VAL A 20 3.61 13.98 11.84
N SER A 21 3.42 15.12 11.20
CA SER A 21 4.38 16.22 11.30
C SER A 21 4.46 16.64 12.78
N HIS A 22 5.57 16.37 13.47
CA HIS A 22 5.86 16.99 14.78
C HIS A 22 6.15 18.50 14.66
N ALA A 23 6.25 19.01 13.42
CA ALA A 23 6.20 20.44 13.13
C ALA A 23 4.74 20.90 13.07
N VAL A 24 4.47 22.11 13.59
CA VAL A 24 3.15 22.77 13.55
C VAL A 24 2.51 22.54 12.17
N PRO A 25 1.34 21.87 12.09
CA PRO A 25 0.73 21.62 10.80
C PRO A 25 0.41 22.98 10.15
N SER A 26 1.02 23.25 9.00
CA SER A 26 0.57 24.33 8.14
C SER A 26 -0.88 24.06 7.77
N VAL A 27 -1.75 25.04 8.00
CA VAL A 27 -3.19 24.94 7.77
C VAL A 27 -3.44 24.53 6.32
N GLY A 28 -3.90 23.30 6.10
CA GLY A 28 -4.60 22.91 4.86
C GLY A 28 -4.02 21.79 3.98
N ASP A 29 -2.86 21.18 4.25
CA ASP A 29 -2.17 20.42 3.18
C ASP A 29 -1.63 19.01 3.53
N HIS A 30 -2.25 18.33 4.50
CA HIS A 30 -1.96 16.92 4.75
C HIS A 30 -3.19 16.07 4.44
N PRO A 31 -3.11 15.13 3.46
CA PRO A 31 -4.21 14.20 3.21
C PRO A 31 -4.38 13.34 4.46
N VAL A 32 -5.48 13.57 5.18
CA VAL A 32 -5.88 12.75 6.31
C VAL A 32 -6.53 11.49 5.74
N LEU A 33 -6.00 10.33 6.11
CA LEU A 33 -6.65 9.06 5.82
C LEU A 33 -7.97 9.01 6.59
N GLY A 34 -9.08 8.88 5.86
CA GLY A 34 -10.42 8.81 6.41
C GLY A 34 -11.37 8.06 5.49
N ILE A 35 -12.59 7.81 5.96
CA ILE A 35 -13.63 7.20 5.13
C ILE A 35 -13.98 8.13 3.96
N GLY A 36 -14.06 7.59 2.76
CA GLY A 36 -14.27 8.34 1.52
C GLY A 36 -13.00 8.94 0.93
N THR A 37 -11.86 8.90 1.64
CA THR A 37 -10.56 9.35 1.10
C THR A 37 -10.20 8.51 -0.11
N ASP A 38 -9.80 9.17 -1.20
CA ASP A 38 -9.27 8.51 -2.37
C ASP A 38 -7.85 8.00 -2.08
N VAL A 39 -7.65 6.68 -2.18
CA VAL A 39 -6.38 6.03 -1.86
C VAL A 39 -5.21 6.57 -2.72
N ARG A 40 -5.48 7.09 -3.92
CA ARG A 40 -4.47 7.71 -4.80
C ARG A 40 -3.83 8.96 -4.20
N THR A 41 -4.46 9.57 -3.20
CA THR A 41 -3.91 10.73 -2.49
C THR A 41 -2.86 10.34 -1.44
N ILE A 42 -2.85 9.08 -0.99
CA ILE A 42 -1.99 8.55 0.07
C ILE A 42 -0.65 8.04 -0.48
N PHE A 43 -0.65 7.51 -1.70
CA PHE A 43 0.53 6.88 -2.32
C PHE A 43 1.08 7.71 -3.49
N THR A 44 2.34 7.46 -3.84
CA THR A 44 2.93 8.04 -5.06
C THR A 44 2.16 7.62 -6.31
N SER A 45 2.23 8.42 -7.38
CA SER A 45 1.49 8.14 -8.63
C SER A 45 1.74 6.72 -9.19
N PRO A 46 2.98 6.19 -9.21
CA PRO A 46 3.22 4.81 -9.65
C PRO A 46 2.57 3.76 -8.75
N SER A 47 2.64 3.94 -7.43
CA SER A 47 2.03 3.03 -6.46
C SER A 47 0.51 3.03 -6.54
N ALA A 48 -0.10 4.21 -6.68
CA ALA A 48 -1.53 4.38 -6.90
C ALA A 48 -2.00 3.67 -8.18
N ALA A 49 -1.25 3.81 -9.28
CA ALA A 49 -1.54 3.12 -10.54
C ALA A 49 -1.43 1.59 -10.40
N ALA A 50 -0.45 1.08 -9.67
CA ALA A 50 -0.29 -0.36 -9.41
C ALA A 50 -1.47 -0.94 -8.62
N LEU A 51 -1.91 -0.26 -7.55
CA LEU A 51 -3.08 -0.65 -6.77
C LEU A 51 -4.38 -0.57 -7.60
N GLN A 52 -4.53 0.47 -8.42
CA GLN A 52 -5.67 0.59 -9.32
C GLN A 52 -5.71 -0.55 -10.35
N LYS A 53 -4.55 -0.90 -10.92
CA LYS A 53 -4.42 -2.05 -11.82
C LYS A 53 -4.82 -3.34 -11.11
N ALA A 54 -4.38 -3.57 -9.87
CA ALA A 54 -4.76 -4.74 -9.09
C ALA A 54 -6.30 -4.88 -8.92
N MET A 55 -7.04 -3.77 -8.81
CA MET A 55 -8.52 -3.85 -8.73
C MET A 55 -9.20 -4.38 -10.00
N GLY A 56 -8.52 -4.30 -11.14
CA GLY A 56 -9.00 -4.83 -12.42
C GLY A 56 -8.77 -6.35 -12.57
N TYR A 57 -7.92 -6.97 -11.74
CA TYR A 57 -7.59 -8.39 -11.86
C TYR A 57 -8.63 -9.27 -11.16
N GLY A 58 -9.02 -10.38 -11.81
CA GLY A 58 -9.88 -11.40 -11.20
C GLY A 58 -9.17 -12.08 -10.02
N GLU A 59 -7.94 -12.53 -10.25
CA GLU A 59 -7.08 -13.18 -9.25
C GLU A 59 -5.97 -12.23 -8.79
N VAL A 60 -6.23 -11.47 -7.71
CA VAL A 60 -5.31 -10.43 -7.20
C VAL A 60 -4.08 -11.00 -6.50
N SER A 61 -4.13 -12.24 -6.02
CA SER A 61 -3.03 -12.89 -5.29
C SER A 61 -1.76 -13.05 -6.13
N LEU A 62 -1.89 -13.14 -7.46
CA LEU A 62 -0.75 -13.23 -8.38
C LEU A 62 0.11 -11.96 -8.43
N LEU A 63 -0.43 -10.84 -7.93
CA LEU A 63 0.28 -9.56 -7.87
C LEU A 63 0.93 -9.30 -6.51
N ASN A 64 0.70 -10.17 -5.53
CA ASN A 64 1.23 -9.98 -4.19
C ASN A 64 2.69 -10.45 -4.09
N PRO A 65 3.54 -9.72 -3.33
CA PRO A 65 3.28 -8.40 -2.75
C PRO A 65 3.46 -7.26 -3.78
N ILE A 66 2.71 -6.15 -3.61
CA ILE A 66 2.89 -4.93 -4.41
C ILE A 66 3.71 -3.92 -3.59
N LEU A 67 4.88 -3.51 -4.08
CA LEU A 67 5.67 -2.46 -3.43
C LEU A 67 5.02 -1.08 -3.65
N VAL A 68 4.64 -0.41 -2.57
CA VAL A 68 4.04 0.92 -2.60
C VAL A 68 4.84 1.91 -1.75
N HIS A 69 4.82 3.18 -2.14
CA HIS A 69 5.47 4.27 -1.42
C HIS A 69 4.43 5.33 -1.04
N CYS A 70 4.40 5.72 0.24
CA CYS A 70 3.58 6.82 0.73
C CYS A 70 4.00 8.14 0.08
N LYS A 71 3.03 8.94 -0.35
CA LYS A 71 3.27 10.20 -1.09
C LYS A 71 3.98 11.24 -0.24
N THR A 72 3.60 11.36 1.04
CA THR A 72 4.07 12.42 1.93
C THR A 72 5.32 12.03 2.70
N SER A 73 5.37 10.81 3.24
CA SER A 73 6.50 10.32 4.04
C SER A 73 7.58 9.58 3.24
N GLY A 74 7.28 9.15 2.01
CA GLY A 74 8.16 8.30 1.21
C GLY A 74 8.33 6.87 1.74
N LYS A 75 7.70 6.52 2.88
CA LYS A 75 7.86 5.21 3.51
C LYS A 75 7.39 4.08 2.57
N PRO A 76 8.20 3.03 2.36
CA PRO A 76 7.83 1.87 1.55
C PRO A 76 7.03 0.85 2.37
N PHE A 77 6.02 0.25 1.74
CA PHE A 77 5.23 -0.85 2.27
C PHE A 77 5.06 -1.93 1.21
N TYR A 78 5.02 -3.19 1.63
CA TYR A 78 4.40 -4.24 0.83
C TYR A 78 2.90 -4.19 1.05
N ALA A 79 2.15 -4.10 -0.04
CA ALA A 79 0.70 -4.20 -0.05
C ALA A 79 0.30 -5.63 -0.43
N ILE A 80 -0.36 -6.32 0.49
CA ILE A 80 -0.92 -7.66 0.28
C ILE A 80 -2.42 -7.49 0.05
N VAL A 81 -2.84 -7.73 -1.18
CA VAL A 81 -4.19 -7.44 -1.65
C VAL A 81 -5.03 -8.72 -1.64
N HIS A 82 -6.18 -8.67 -0.99
CA HIS A 82 -7.17 -9.74 -0.94
C HIS A 82 -8.51 -9.24 -1.47
N ARG A 83 -9.10 -9.97 -2.42
CA ARG A 83 -10.42 -9.64 -2.95
C ARG A 83 -11.50 -10.33 -2.12
N VAL A 84 -12.42 -9.54 -1.58
CA VAL A 84 -13.61 -10.05 -0.88
C VAL A 84 -14.84 -9.42 -1.50
N THR A 85 -15.64 -10.26 -2.14
CA THR A 85 -16.88 -9.89 -2.84
C THR A 85 -16.69 -8.71 -3.81
N GLY A 86 -17.15 -7.51 -3.44
CA GLY A 86 -17.06 -6.28 -4.22
C GLY A 86 -15.93 -5.33 -3.80
N SER A 87 -15.14 -5.69 -2.80
CA SER A 87 -14.11 -4.85 -2.17
C SER A 87 -12.71 -5.47 -2.25
N LEU A 88 -11.70 -4.66 -1.98
CA LEU A 88 -10.34 -5.11 -1.73
C LEU A 88 -9.98 -4.80 -0.29
N ILE A 89 -9.40 -5.78 0.38
CA ILE A 89 -8.70 -5.62 1.65
C ILE A 89 -7.22 -5.55 1.32
N ILE A 90 -6.50 -4.61 1.93
CA ILE A 90 -5.08 -4.40 1.67
C ILE A 90 -4.36 -4.34 3.01
N ASP A 91 -3.47 -5.30 3.24
CA ASP A 91 -2.57 -5.30 4.39
C ASP A 91 -1.27 -4.59 3.98
N PHE A 92 -0.85 -3.60 4.78
CA PHE A 92 0.38 -2.85 4.54
C PHE A 92 1.46 -3.26 5.53
N GLU A 93 2.47 -3.98 5.05
CA GLU A 93 3.62 -4.39 5.85
C GLU A 93 4.80 -3.44 5.61
N PRO A 94 5.35 -2.79 6.65
CA PRO A 94 6.49 -1.89 6.49
C PRO A 94 7.71 -2.61 5.91
N VAL A 95 8.31 -2.03 4.87
CA VAL A 95 9.56 -2.57 4.31
C VAL A 95 10.73 -2.07 5.14
N LYS A 96 11.60 -2.97 5.59
CA LYS A 96 12.77 -2.57 6.36
C LYS A 96 13.78 -1.85 5.45
N PRO A 97 14.50 -0.83 5.93
CA PRO A 97 15.38 0.00 5.09
C PRO A 97 16.41 -0.77 4.26
N TYR A 98 16.88 -1.92 4.75
CA TYR A 98 17.86 -2.76 4.08
C TYR A 98 17.26 -3.68 3.00
N GLU A 99 15.94 -3.82 2.93
CA GLU A 99 15.23 -4.68 1.98
C GLU A 99 14.84 -3.92 0.69
N VAL A 100 14.83 -2.58 0.74
CA VAL A 100 14.43 -1.70 -0.37
C VAL A 100 15.29 -1.91 -1.64
N PRO A 101 16.63 -2.09 -1.56
CA PRO A 101 17.43 -2.42 -2.75
C PRO A 101 17.29 -3.88 -3.21
N MET A 102 16.71 -4.77 -2.39
CA MET A 102 16.74 -6.23 -2.57
C MET A 102 15.37 -6.86 -2.87
N THR A 103 14.31 -6.06 -3.07
CA THR A 103 12.93 -6.54 -3.18
C THR A 103 12.73 -7.62 -4.26
N ALA A 104 13.40 -7.50 -5.41
CA ALA A 104 13.34 -8.53 -6.47
C ALA A 104 14.16 -9.80 -6.15
N ALA A 105 15.34 -9.65 -5.53
CA ALA A 105 16.23 -10.77 -5.22
C ALA A 105 15.70 -11.61 -4.04
N GLY A 106 15.15 -10.95 -3.01
CA GLY A 106 14.56 -11.62 -1.84
C GLY A 106 13.31 -12.43 -2.19
N ALA A 107 12.44 -11.89 -3.06
CA ALA A 107 11.28 -12.63 -3.56
C ALA A 107 11.70 -13.88 -4.34
N LEU A 108 12.67 -13.77 -5.25
CA LEU A 108 13.17 -14.89 -6.04
C LEU A 108 13.82 -15.98 -5.18
N GLN A 109 14.57 -15.58 -4.14
CA GLN A 109 15.17 -16.51 -3.19
C GLN A 109 14.10 -17.27 -2.38
N SER A 110 13.05 -16.58 -1.93
CA SER A 110 11.95 -17.19 -1.17
C SER A 110 11.19 -18.21 -2.03
N TYR A 111 10.89 -17.88 -3.29
CA TYR A 111 10.32 -18.82 -4.26
C TYR A 111 11.21 -20.05 -4.49
N LYS A 112 12.53 -19.83 -4.64
CA LYS A 112 13.49 -20.93 -4.82
C LYS A 112 13.56 -21.89 -3.63
N LEU A 113 13.39 -21.37 -2.42
CA LEU A 113 13.32 -22.19 -1.21
C LEU A 113 12.00 -22.96 -1.14
N ALA A 114 10.87 -22.31 -1.42
CA ALA A 114 9.55 -22.94 -1.43
C ALA A 114 9.42 -24.02 -2.50
N ALA A 115 9.99 -23.83 -3.69
CA ALA A 115 9.95 -24.81 -4.79
C ALA A 115 10.85 -26.04 -4.57
N LYS A 116 11.70 -26.03 -3.53
CA LYS A 116 12.54 -27.18 -3.15
C LYS A 116 11.90 -28.06 -2.08
N ALA A 117 10.80 -27.62 -1.47
CA ALA A 117 10.06 -28.37 -0.46
C ALA A 117 9.09 -29.36 -1.11
#